data_AF-A0A377WF54-F1
#
_entry.id   AF-A0A377WF54-F1
#
_cell.length_a   1.000
_cell.length_b   1.000
_cell.length_c   1.000
_cell.angle_alpha   90.00
_cell.angle_beta   90.00
_cell.angle_gamma   90.00
#
_symmetry.space_group_name_H-M   'P 1'
#
loop_
_entity.id
_entity.type
_entity.pdbx_description
1 polymer ?
#
loop_
_entity_poly.entity_id
_entity_poly.type
_entity_poly.pdbx_seq_one_letter_code
_entity_poly.pdbx_strand_id
1 'polypeptide(L)'
;MRMQAKVHLITCHNDMAKNIVKAVERCGLKVDQLIFAGLAASYSVLTEDERELGVCVVDIGGGTMDIAVYTGGALRHTKVIRMPATW
;
A
#
# COMPACT_ATOMS: atom_id res chain seq x y z
N MET A 1 25.02 -1.58 -23.68
CA MET A 1 23.89 -2.24 -22.97
C MET A 1 22.93 -1.14 -22.53
N ARG A 2 21.62 -1.25 -22.82
CA ARG A 2 20.60 -0.26 -22.40
C ARG A 2 19.67 -0.93 -21.39
N MET A 3 19.67 -0.47 -20.14
CA MET A 3 18.71 -0.92 -19.13
C MET A 3 17.40 -0.14 -19.28
N GLN A 4 16.28 -0.85 -19.19
CA GLN A 4 14.95 -0.28 -19.08
C GLN A 4 14.24 -0.95 -17.91
N ALA A 5 13.52 -0.17 -17.11
CA ALA A 5 12.73 -0.66 -16.00
C ALA A 5 11.29 -0.15 -16.13
N LYS A 6 10.32 -1.00 -15.77
CA LYS A 6 8.93 -0.59 -15.57
C LYS A 6 8.69 -0.55 -14.06
N VAL A 7 8.26 0.60 -13.56
CA VAL A 7 8.11 0.85 -12.12
C VAL A 7 6.66 1.20 -11.81
N HIS A 8 6.10 0.60 -10.76
CA HIS A 8 4.83 1.00 -10.16
C HIS A 8 5.12 1.98 -9.03
N LEU A 9 5.01 3.28 -9.29
CA LEU A 9 5.34 4.33 -8.32
C LEU A 9 4.13 4.64 -7.44
N ILE A 10 4.30 4.57 -6.12
CA ILE A 10 3.29 4.97 -5.14
C ILE A 10 3.79 6.23 -4.43
N THR A 11 2.98 7.28 -4.44
CA THR A 11 3.31 8.59 -3.84
C THR A 11 2.16 9.08 -2.98
N CYS A 12 2.46 9.94 -2.01
CA CYS A 12 1.47 10.63 -1.20
C CYS A 12 1.80 12.12 -1.06
N HIS A 13 0.86 12.90 -0.55
CA HIS A 13 1.10 14.31 -0.28
C HIS A 13 2.08 14.48 0.90
N ASN A 14 3.12 15.29 0.73
CA ASN A 14 4.16 15.47 1.75
C ASN A 14 3.61 15.91 3.11
N ASP A 15 2.56 16.74 3.12
CA ASP A 15 1.96 17.19 4.40
C ASP A 15 1.25 16.06 5.12
N MET A 16 0.62 15.13 4.39
CA MET A 16 0.01 13.94 4.97
C MET A 16 1.07 13.04 5.61
N ALA A 17 2.16 12.77 4.89
CA ALA A 17 3.28 11.99 5.39
C ALA A 17 3.87 12.59 6.68
N LYS A 18 4.14 13.90 6.68
CA LYS A 18 4.66 14.62 7.87
C LYS A 18 3.70 14.55 9.05
N ASN A 19 2.40 14.65 8.81
CA ASN A 19 1.40 14.59 9.88
C ASN A 19 1.37 13.21 10.55
N ILE A 20 1.46 12.13 9.77
CA ILE A 20 1.54 10.76 10.30
C ILE A 20 2.82 10.58 11.13
N VAL A 21 3.97 11.01 10.61
CA VAL A 21 5.26 10.92 11.34
C VAL A 21 5.20 11.65 12.67
N LYS A 22 4.77 12.92 12.67
CA LYS A 22 4.64 13.72 13.89
C LYS A 22 3.68 13.10 14.91
N ALA A 23 2.59 12.48 14.45
CA ALA A 23 1.65 11.82 15.35
C ALA A 23 2.29 10.66 16.10
N VAL A 24 3.11 9.84 15.43
CA VAL A 24 3.85 8.72 16.04
C VAL A 24 4.97 9.23 16.95
N GLU A 25 5.74 10.22 16.51
CA GLU A 25 6.86 10.78 17.30
C GLU A 25 6.41 11.47 18.59
N ARG A 26 5.19 12.03 18.62
CA ARG A 26 4.57 12.56 19.85
C ARG A 26 4.33 11.49 20.92
N CYS A 27 4.28 10.21 20.54
CA CYS A 27 4.22 9.10 21.46
C CYS A 27 5.61 8.64 21.96
N GLY A 28 6.68 9.38 21.64
CA GLY A 28 8.06 9.04 22.02
C GLY A 28 8.69 7.92 21.18
N LEU A 29 8.07 7.57 20.05
CA LEU A 29 8.57 6.55 19.12
C LEU A 29 9.34 7.18 17.96
N LYS A 30 10.16 6.39 17.27
CA LYS A 30 10.82 6.81 16.02
C LYS A 30 10.15 6.12 14.84
N VAL A 31 9.88 6.86 13.77
CA VAL A 31 9.40 6.30 12.52
C VAL A 31 10.59 5.92 11.64
N ASP A 32 10.67 4.65 11.27
CA ASP A 32 11.69 4.14 10.35
C ASP A 32 11.32 4.49 8.89
N GLN A 33 10.13 4.07 8.46
CA GLN A 33 9.63 4.32 7.12
C GLN A 33 8.11 4.41 7.08
N LEU A 34 7.59 5.09 6.06
CA LEU A 34 6.17 5.07 5.70
C LEU A 34 5.94 4.09 4.56
N ILE A 35 4.85 3.33 4.62
CA ILE A 35 4.44 2.39 3.60
C ILE A 35 2.96 2.56 3.26
N PHE A 36 2.59 2.34 2.01
CA PHE A 36 1.18 2.26 1.60
C PHE A 36 0.50 1.06 2.29
N ALA A 37 -0.63 1.30 2.97
CA ALA A 37 -1.34 0.30 3.74
C ALA A 37 -1.69 -0.95 2.92
N GLY A 38 -2.28 -0.80 1.74
CA GLY A 38 -2.61 -1.94 0.86
C GLY A 38 -1.38 -2.77 0.44
N LEU A 39 -0.20 -2.16 0.30
CA LEU A 39 1.04 -2.90 0.03
C LEU A 39 1.45 -3.72 1.27
N ALA A 40 1.47 -3.10 2.45
CA ALA A 40 1.79 -3.78 3.69
C ALA A 40 0.82 -4.93 3.99
N ALA A 41 -0.49 -4.70 3.83
CA ALA A 41 -1.53 -5.71 3.99
C ALA A 41 -1.29 -6.88 3.03
N SER A 42 -1.03 -6.61 1.75
CA SER A 42 -0.76 -7.68 0.78
C SER A 42 0.47 -8.52 1.13
N TYR A 43 1.55 -7.91 1.65
CA TYR A 43 2.73 -8.65 2.11
C TYR A 43 2.49 -9.47 3.37
N SER A 44 1.48 -9.12 4.18
CA SER A 44 1.16 -9.87 5.40
C SER A 44 0.33 -11.13 5.14
N VAL A 45 -0.40 -11.20 4.02
CA VAL A 45 -1.37 -12.28 3.75
C VAL A 45 -1.04 -13.12 2.52
N LEU A 46 -0.28 -12.59 1.56
CA LEU A 46 0.02 -13.32 0.33
C LEU A 46 1.32 -14.11 0.44
N THR A 47 1.27 -15.32 -0.07
CA THR A 47 2.45 -16.11 -0.46
C THR A 47 3.04 -15.62 -1.79
N GLU A 48 4.28 -16.02 -2.10
CA GLU A 48 4.90 -15.68 -3.39
C GLU A 48 4.14 -16.32 -4.55
N ASP A 49 3.67 -17.56 -4.39
CA ASP A 49 2.93 -18.29 -5.42
C ASP A 49 1.62 -17.59 -5.80
N GLU A 50 0.87 -17.07 -4.82
CA GLU A 50 -0.35 -16.29 -5.08
C GLU A 50 -0.04 -15.00 -5.86
N ARG A 51 1.08 -14.32 -5.54
CA ARG A 51 1.53 -13.14 -6.29
C ARG A 51 1.96 -13.47 -7.73
N GLU A 52 2.57 -14.63 -7.94
CA GLU A 52 3.02 -15.06 -9.27
C GLU A 52 1.83 -15.44 -10.16
N LEU A 53 0.92 -16.27 -9.64
CA LEU A 53 -0.31 -16.70 -10.34
C LEU A 53 -1.22 -15.52 -10.68
N GLY A 54 -1.25 -14.52 -9.81
CA GLY A 54 -2.05 -13.32 -9.93
C GLY A 54 -3.19 -13.29 -8.92
N VAL A 55 -3.24 -12.21 -8.14
CA VAL A 55 -4.15 -12.07 -7.00
C VAL A 55 -4.51 -10.61 -6.80
N CYS A 56 -5.74 -10.37 -6.35
CA CYS A 56 -6.23 -9.07 -5.92
C CYS A 56 -6.49 -9.10 -4.42
N VAL A 57 -5.76 -8.30 -3.65
CA VAL A 57 -6.04 -8.06 -2.24
C VAL A 57 -6.93 -6.84 -2.12
N VAL A 58 -7.99 -6.99 -1.33
CA VAL A 58 -8.88 -5.91 -0.93
C VAL A 58 -8.85 -5.81 0.58
N ASP A 59 -8.17 -4.78 1.09
CA ASP A 59 -8.11 -4.47 2.52
C ASP A 59 -9.26 -3.52 2.88
N ILE A 60 -10.17 -3.97 3.73
CA ILE A 60 -11.40 -3.26 4.08
C ILE A 60 -11.23 -2.63 5.46
N GLY A 61 -10.97 -1.32 5.48
CA GLY A 61 -10.90 -0.52 6.71
C GLY A 61 -12.21 0.21 7.03
N GLY A 62 -12.24 0.94 8.14
CA GLY A 62 -13.45 1.63 8.62
C GLY A 62 -13.88 2.87 7.83
N GLY A 63 -13.08 3.37 6.90
CA GLY A 63 -13.44 4.52 6.03
C GLY A 63 -13.03 4.37 4.57
N THR A 64 -12.13 3.43 4.27
CA THR A 64 -11.55 3.21 2.96
C THR A 64 -11.31 1.73 2.73
N MET A 65 -11.29 1.35 1.46
CA MET A 65 -10.79 0.07 1.01
C MET A 65 -9.54 0.29 0.16
N ASP A 66 -8.46 -0.42 0.48
CA ASP A 66 -7.24 -0.43 -0.31
C ASP A 66 -7.21 -1.67 -1.22
N ILE A 67 -6.85 -1.47 -2.47
CA ILE A 67 -6.77 -2.53 -3.49
C ILE A 67 -5.31 -2.64 -3.94
N ALA A 68 -4.80 -3.87 -4.00
CA ALA A 68 -3.50 -4.21 -4.56
C ALA A 68 -3.62 -5.43 -5.48
N VAL A 69 -3.24 -5.28 -6.75
CA VAL A 69 -3.30 -6.36 -7.76
C VAL A 69 -1.90 -6.76 -8.19
N TYR A 70 -1.59 -8.04 -8.06
CA TYR A 70 -0.33 -8.64 -8.49
C TYR A 70 -0.53 -9.50 -9.73
N THR A 71 0.46 -9.50 -10.65
CA THR A 71 0.59 -10.52 -11.71
C THR A 71 2.06 -10.73 -12.08
N GLY A 72 2.48 -11.98 -12.20
CA GLY A 72 3.87 -12.35 -12.45
C GLY A 72 4.79 -11.78 -11.37
N GLY A 73 4.37 -11.92 -10.10
CA GLY A 73 5.15 -11.58 -8.91
C GLY A 73 5.18 -10.09 -8.58
N ALA A 74 4.84 -9.23 -9.55
CA ALA A 74 4.93 -7.78 -9.43
C ALA A 74 3.56 -7.13 -9.16
N LEU A 75 3.57 -6.09 -8.32
CA LEU A 75 2.42 -5.21 -8.12
C LEU A 75 2.15 -4.41 -9.41
N ARG A 76 0.93 -4.54 -9.95
CA ARG A 76 0.52 -3.93 -11.22
C ARG A 76 -0.48 -2.80 -11.05
N HIS A 77 -1.28 -2.84 -9.99
CA HIS A 77 -2.30 -1.83 -9.75
C HIS A 77 -2.50 -1.62 -8.26
N THR A 78 -2.72 -0.37 -7.88
CA THR A 78 -3.12 0.02 -6.53
C THR A 78 -4.21 1.07 -6.60
N LYS A 79 -5.20 0.99 -5.72
CA LYS A 79 -6.26 1.99 -5.61
C LYS A 79 -6.79 2.10 -4.20
N VAL A 80 -7.20 3.29 -3.82
CA VAL A 80 -7.95 3.55 -2.58
C VAL A 80 -9.37 3.95 -2.97
N ILE A 81 -10.36 3.28 -2.39
CA ILE A 81 -11.77 3.60 -2.55
C ILE A 81 -12.29 4.11 -1.22
N ARG A 82 -12.87 5.31 -1.20
CA ARG A 82 -13.62 5.78 -0.03
C ARG A 82 -14.96 5.07 0.01
N MET A 83 -15.30 4.56 1.17
CA MET A 83 -16.58 3.94 1.41
C MET A 83 -17.54 4.96 2.09
N PRO A 84 -18.83 5.02 1.70
CA PRO A 84 -19.74 6.10 2.09
C PRO A 84 -20.38 5.89 3.46
N ALA A 85 -20.14 6.69 4.49
CA ALA A 85 -20.45 6.52 5.95
C ALA A 85 -21.71 5.76 6.47
N THR A 86 -22.61 5.23 5.63
CA THR A 86 -23.83 4.48 5.95
C THR A 86 -23.70 2.95 5.81
N TRP A 87 -22.51 2.37 6.00
CA TRP A 87 -22.27 0.93 6.16
C TRP A 87 -21.98 0.61 7.62
#